data_AF-A0A7Y7P4U8-F1
#
_entry.id   AF-A0A7Y7P4U8-F1
#
_cell.length_a   1.000
_cell.length_b   1.000
_cell.length_c   1.000
_cell.angle_alpha   90.00
_cell.angle_beta   90.00
_cell.angle_gamma   90.00
#
_symmetry.space_group_name_H-M   'P 1'
#
loop_
_entity.id
_entity.type
_entity.pdbx_description
1 polymer ?
#
loop_
_entity_poly.entity_id
_entity_poly.type
_entity_poly.pdbx_seq_one_letter_code
_entity_poly.pdbx_strand_id
1 'polypeptide(L)'
;MENLFVAILPVITLILGGLLGLIYNYFLERFKYQKAISSKIIDRYFYIRDEICDELSDLANLQISKPIDFDQLDNKIQRLSKLYYKYYDFLPEKVLQEINCLYACLRDPDHIIYICEKNSIRIIEEYELNDYTEKVSLVSNIEGVGTHYLTMKNKDIRHSASINFQARRLLRTIHEYFTISNLSKWIVVSNKNGN
;
A
#
# COMPACT_ATOMS: atom_id res chain seq x y z
N MET A 1 21.13 -66.25 15.49
CA MET A 1 20.98 -64.94 14.82
C MET A 1 19.82 -64.10 15.38
N GLU A 2 18.80 -64.69 16.01
CA GLU A 2 17.65 -63.96 16.58
C GLU A 2 18.03 -63.00 17.74
N ASN A 3 18.94 -63.40 18.64
CA ASN A 3 19.31 -62.58 19.81
C ASN A 3 20.06 -61.28 19.45
N LEU A 4 20.74 -61.24 18.30
CA LEU A 4 21.43 -60.03 17.82
C LEU A 4 20.42 -59.00 17.30
N PHE A 5 19.36 -59.47 16.64
CA PHE A 5 18.30 -58.62 16.08
C PHE A 5 17.48 -57.92 17.17
N VAL A 6 17.16 -58.65 18.26
CA VAL A 6 16.43 -58.12 19.42
C VAL A 6 17.24 -57.07 20.19
N ALA A 7 18.57 -57.17 20.19
CA ALA A 7 19.45 -56.19 20.85
C ALA A 7 19.72 -54.93 19.99
N ILE A 8 19.71 -55.05 18.66
CA ILE A 8 20.01 -53.94 17.74
C ILE A 8 18.78 -53.06 17.47
N LEU A 9 17.58 -53.66 17.42
CA LEU A 9 16.34 -52.95 17.12
C LEU A 9 16.08 -51.75 18.05
N PRO A 10 16.23 -51.84 19.39
CA PRO A 10 16.02 -50.72 20.33
C PRO A 10 17.03 -49.59 20.11
N VAL A 11 18.29 -49.94 19.80
CA VAL A 11 19.35 -48.95 19.53
C VAL A 11 19.05 -48.18 18.25
N ILE A 12 18.60 -48.86 17.20
CA ILE A 12 18.16 -48.21 15.95
C ILE A 12 16.94 -47.32 16.20
N THR A 13 15.96 -47.76 17.01
CA THR A 13 14.79 -46.93 17.31
C THR A 13 15.17 -45.68 18.10
N LEU A 14 16.13 -45.79 19.01
CA LEU A 14 16.62 -44.66 19.81
C LEU A 14 17.40 -43.66 18.95
N ILE A 15 18.23 -44.14 18.02
CA ILE A 15 18.94 -43.29 17.04
C ILE A 15 17.95 -42.59 16.11
N LEU A 16 16.97 -43.30 15.56
CA LEU A 16 15.93 -42.72 14.70
C LEU A 16 15.07 -41.70 15.45
N GLY A 17 14.68 -42.00 16.70
CA GLY A 17 13.96 -41.07 17.56
C GLY A 17 14.77 -39.81 17.87
N GLY A 18 16.08 -39.96 18.13
CA GLY A 18 17.00 -38.84 18.33
C GLY A 18 17.14 -37.97 17.08
N LEU A 19 17.31 -38.59 15.91
CA LEU A 19 17.38 -37.88 14.63
C LEU A 19 16.07 -37.16 14.29
N LEU A 20 14.91 -37.80 14.51
CA LEU A 20 13.61 -37.16 14.33
C LEU A 20 13.41 -35.98 15.29
N GLY A 21 13.86 -36.08 16.54
CA GLY A 21 13.82 -34.99 17.51
C GLY A 21 14.69 -33.79 17.08
N LEU A 22 15.89 -34.06 16.55
CA LEU A 22 16.76 -33.00 16.01
C LEU A 22 16.17 -32.33 14.77
N ILE A 23 15.65 -33.11 13.83
CA ILE A 23 14.96 -32.60 12.63
C ILE A 23 13.75 -31.77 13.03
N TYR A 24 12.93 -32.27 13.95
CA TYR A 24 11.75 -31.57 14.44
C TYR A 24 12.12 -30.23 15.09
N ASN A 25 13.12 -30.20 15.98
CA ASN A 25 13.59 -28.97 16.60
C ASN A 25 14.12 -27.96 15.58
N TYR A 26 14.89 -28.41 14.59
CA TYR A 26 15.37 -27.54 13.51
C TYR A 26 14.22 -26.91 12.72
N PHE A 27 13.20 -27.69 12.35
CA PHE A 27 12.01 -27.16 11.67
C PHE A 27 11.22 -26.20 12.56
N LEU A 28 11.09 -26.49 13.86
CA LEU A 28 10.39 -25.65 14.82
C LEU A 28 11.07 -24.29 15.00
N GLU A 29 12.40 -24.28 15.14
CA GLU A 29 13.19 -23.06 15.23
C GLU A 29 13.09 -22.24 13.95
N ARG A 30 13.20 -22.88 12.78
CA ARG A 30 13.03 -22.22 11.49
C ARG A 30 11.63 -21.62 11.35
N PHE A 31 10.60 -22.34 11.77
CA PHE A 31 9.22 -21.86 11.73
C PHE A 31 8.98 -20.67 12.68
N LYS A 32 9.52 -20.75 13.91
CA LYS A 32 9.48 -19.63 14.87
C LYS A 32 10.18 -18.39 14.33
N TYR A 33 11.37 -18.57 13.75
CA TYR A 33 12.15 -17.48 13.15
C TYR A 33 11.41 -16.84 11.97
N GLN A 34 10.85 -17.64 11.07
CA GLN A 34 10.01 -17.14 9.96
C GLN A 34 8.79 -16.39 10.46
N LYS A 35 8.10 -16.89 11.49
CA LYS A 35 6.95 -16.21 12.08
C LYS A 35 7.34 -14.86 12.69
N ALA A 36 8.47 -14.78 13.39
CA ALA A 36 8.97 -13.55 13.98
C ALA A 36 9.34 -12.50 12.92
N ILE A 37 10.00 -12.91 11.82
CA ILE A 37 10.30 -12.02 10.69
C ILE A 37 9.00 -11.51 10.06
N SER A 38 8.08 -12.41 9.72
CA SER A 38 6.80 -12.03 9.10
C SER A 38 6.02 -11.04 9.97
N SER A 39 5.99 -11.25 11.29
CA SER A 39 5.37 -10.30 12.22
C SER A 39 6.01 -8.91 12.13
N LYS A 40 7.34 -8.82 12.18
CA LYS A 40 8.04 -7.53 12.08
C LYS A 40 7.80 -6.82 10.75
N ILE A 41 7.73 -7.58 9.64
CA ILE A 41 7.42 -7.02 8.32
C ILE A 41 5.99 -6.48 8.31
N ILE A 42 5.02 -7.22 8.86
CA ILE A 42 3.63 -6.77 8.98
C ILE A 42 3.53 -5.49 9.83
N ASP A 43 4.20 -5.45 10.99
CA ASP A 43 4.19 -4.28 11.86
C ASP A 43 4.79 -3.06 11.14
N ARG A 44 5.91 -3.25 10.43
CA ARG A 44 6.52 -2.18 9.63
C ARG A 44 5.60 -1.71 8.52
N TYR A 45 4.86 -2.62 7.90
CA TYR A 45 3.92 -2.31 6.83
C TYR A 45 2.75 -1.47 7.31
N PHE A 46 2.15 -1.81 8.45
CA PHE A 46 1.09 -1.00 9.07
C PHE A 46 1.61 0.36 9.53
N TYR A 47 2.83 0.41 10.09
CA TYR A 47 3.46 1.67 10.43
C TYR A 47 3.61 2.61 9.21
N ILE A 48 4.08 2.08 8.08
CA ILE A 48 4.20 2.85 6.83
C ILE A 48 2.83 3.33 6.34
N ARG A 49 1.84 2.44 6.38
CA ARG A 49 0.45 2.77 6.01
C ARG A 49 -0.06 3.95 6.81
N ASP A 50 0.08 3.89 8.13
CA ASP A 50 -0.45 4.89 9.04
C ASP A 50 0.28 6.23 8.85
N GLU A 51 1.62 6.23 8.68
CA GLU A 51 2.39 7.46 8.40
C GLU A 51 1.97 8.13 7.07
N ILE A 52 1.66 7.34 6.03
CA ILE A 52 1.17 7.89 4.76
C ILE A 52 -0.27 8.41 4.91
N CYS A 53 -1.14 7.67 5.59
CA CYS A 53 -2.51 8.09 5.84
C CYS A 53 -2.57 9.41 6.63
N ASP A 54 -1.73 9.57 7.64
CA ASP A 54 -1.65 10.79 8.46
C ASP A 54 -1.21 12.00 7.62
N GLU A 55 -0.27 11.82 6.68
CA GLU A 55 0.15 12.94 5.84
C GLU A 55 -0.93 13.34 4.82
N LEU A 56 -1.73 12.37 4.35
CA LEU A 56 -2.78 12.55 3.35
C LEU A 56 -4.13 12.98 3.94
N SER A 57 -4.37 12.78 5.23
CA SER A 57 -5.68 13.04 5.86
C SER A 57 -6.13 14.49 5.67
N ASP A 58 -5.19 15.43 5.77
CA ASP A 58 -5.49 16.86 5.58
C ASP A 58 -5.96 17.15 4.16
N LEU A 59 -5.29 16.55 3.15
CA LEU A 59 -5.63 16.72 1.74
C LEU A 59 -6.99 16.07 1.42
N ALA A 60 -7.27 14.89 1.96
CA ALA A 60 -8.54 14.18 1.77
C ALA A 60 -9.73 14.83 2.51
N ASN A 61 -9.44 15.63 3.54
CA ASN A 61 -10.43 16.40 4.30
C ASN A 61 -10.52 17.87 3.89
N LEU A 62 -9.79 18.30 2.85
CA LEU A 62 -9.90 19.64 2.30
C LEU A 62 -11.36 20.01 2.01
N GLN A 63 -11.77 21.18 2.52
CA GLN A 63 -13.05 21.76 2.17
C GLN A 63 -12.98 22.26 0.73
N ILE A 64 -13.65 21.55 -0.19
CA ILE A 64 -13.64 21.85 -1.64
C ILE A 64 -14.03 23.31 -1.94
N SER A 65 -14.89 23.90 -1.09
CA SER A 65 -15.36 25.28 -1.22
C SER A 65 -14.37 26.36 -0.77
N LYS A 66 -13.19 25.99 -0.23
CA LYS A 66 -12.18 26.93 0.24
C LYS A 66 -10.89 26.82 -0.58
N PRO A 67 -10.27 27.95 -0.96
CA PRO A 67 -8.98 27.94 -1.62
C PRO A 67 -7.90 27.35 -0.69
N ILE A 68 -6.94 26.64 -1.30
CA ILE A 68 -5.78 26.09 -0.61
C ILE A 68 -4.73 27.19 -0.38
N ASP A 69 -4.06 27.11 0.76
CA ASP A 69 -2.86 27.90 1.04
C ASP A 69 -1.65 27.29 0.32
N PHE A 70 -1.10 28.00 -0.67
CA PHE A 70 -0.01 27.52 -1.52
C PHE A 70 1.29 27.27 -0.75
N ASP A 71 1.55 28.01 0.34
CA ASP A 71 2.75 27.80 1.16
C ASP A 71 2.68 26.47 1.95
N GLN A 72 1.47 26.02 2.27
CA GLN A 72 1.24 24.70 2.87
C GLN A 72 1.39 23.58 1.83
N LEU A 73 1.13 23.88 0.55
CA LEU A 73 1.20 22.91 -0.53
C LEU A 73 2.64 22.46 -0.82
N ASP A 74 3.59 23.40 -0.86
CA ASP A 74 5.01 23.08 -1.09
C ASP A 74 5.58 22.18 0.02
N ASN A 75 5.22 22.47 1.27
CA ASN A 75 5.58 21.63 2.40
C ASN A 75 5.01 20.21 2.27
N LYS A 76 3.75 20.08 1.82
CA LYS A 76 3.11 18.78 1.57
C LYS A 76 3.79 18.03 0.43
N ILE A 77 4.14 18.70 -0.67
CA ILE A 77 4.88 18.11 -1.79
C ILE A 77 6.21 17.52 -1.33
N GLN A 78 6.98 18.26 -0.52
CA GLN A 78 8.26 17.79 0.00
C GLN A 78 8.10 16.58 0.92
N ARG A 79 7.09 16.59 1.81
CA ARG A 79 6.82 15.46 2.71
C ARG A 79 6.39 14.22 1.95
N LEU A 80 5.50 14.36 0.96
CA LEU A 80 5.07 13.26 0.10
C LEU A 80 6.25 12.64 -0.68
N SER A 81 7.12 13.48 -1.23
CA SER A 81 8.34 13.04 -1.91
C SER A 81 9.30 12.30 -0.95
N LYS A 82 9.46 12.81 0.28
CA LYS A 82 10.27 12.13 1.30
C LYS A 82 9.70 10.77 1.67
N LEU A 83 8.38 10.65 1.84
CA LEU A 83 7.72 9.38 2.11
C LEU A 83 7.89 8.39 0.95
N TYR A 84 7.74 8.87 -0.29
CA TYR A 84 7.96 8.08 -1.50
C TYR A 84 9.34 7.43 -1.52
N TYR A 85 10.40 8.22 -1.36
CA TYR A 85 11.77 7.69 -1.39
C TYR A 85 12.13 6.88 -0.14
N LYS A 86 11.63 7.27 1.04
CA LYS A 86 11.87 6.57 2.31
C LYS A 86 11.29 5.15 2.29
N TYR A 87 10.18 4.93 1.59
CA TYR A 87 9.45 3.67 1.59
C TYR A 87 9.35 2.98 0.24
N TYR A 88 10.07 3.46 -0.78
CA TYR A 88 9.99 2.99 -2.16
C TYR A 88 9.92 1.46 -2.30
N ASP A 89 10.85 0.74 -1.65
CA ASP A 89 10.95 -0.73 -1.73
C ASP A 89 9.81 -1.48 -1.02
N PHE A 90 9.07 -0.81 -0.14
CA PHE A 90 8.00 -1.40 0.68
C PHE A 90 6.59 -1.03 0.20
N LEU A 91 6.47 -0.04 -0.68
CA LEU A 91 5.17 0.39 -1.20
C LEU A 91 4.73 -0.55 -2.34
N PRO A 92 3.48 -1.04 -2.33
CA PRO A 92 2.91 -1.69 -3.49
C PRO A 92 3.00 -0.78 -4.72
N GLU A 93 3.29 -1.35 -5.89
CA GLU A 93 3.41 -0.60 -7.14
C GLU A 93 2.20 0.31 -7.39
N LYS A 94 0.99 -0.17 -7.11
CA LYS A 94 -0.24 0.60 -7.27
C LYS A 94 -0.29 1.82 -6.36
N VAL A 95 0.26 1.73 -5.16
CA VAL A 95 0.37 2.87 -4.24
C VAL A 95 1.42 3.88 -4.75
N LEU A 96 2.55 3.40 -5.26
CA LEU A 96 3.56 4.27 -5.89
C LEU A 96 2.98 5.04 -7.10
N GLN A 97 2.21 4.35 -7.95
CA GLN A 97 1.53 4.95 -9.10
C GLN A 97 0.59 6.08 -8.68
N GLU A 98 -0.24 5.86 -7.66
CA GLU A 98 -1.20 6.85 -7.17
C GLU A 98 -0.51 8.00 -6.40
N ILE A 99 0.60 7.75 -5.70
CA ILE A 99 1.45 8.83 -5.14
C ILE A 99 1.97 9.72 -6.26
N ASN A 100 2.43 9.15 -7.38
CA ASN A 100 2.90 9.93 -8.51
C ASN A 100 1.77 10.75 -9.16
N CYS A 101 0.56 10.21 -9.26
CA CYS A 101 -0.61 10.94 -9.74
C CYS A 101 -0.98 12.11 -8.83
N LEU A 102 -0.94 11.91 -7.51
CA LEU A 102 -1.14 12.99 -6.53
C LEU A 102 -0.04 14.05 -6.65
N TYR A 103 1.22 13.64 -6.76
CA TYR A 103 2.36 14.55 -6.91
C TYR A 103 2.26 15.40 -8.19
N ALA A 104 1.86 14.79 -9.31
CA ALA A 104 1.60 15.51 -10.56
C ALA A 104 0.46 16.52 -10.36
N CYS A 105 -0.64 16.13 -9.73
CA CYS A 105 -1.78 17.01 -9.44
C CYS A 105 -1.40 18.21 -8.55
N LEU A 106 -0.58 17.98 -7.52
CA LEU A 106 -0.12 19.04 -6.61
C LEU A 106 0.76 20.08 -7.31
N ARG A 107 1.46 19.69 -8.39
CA ARG A 107 2.34 20.58 -9.16
C ARG A 107 1.68 21.18 -10.40
N ASP A 108 0.49 20.71 -10.75
CA ASP A 108 -0.16 21.09 -11.99
C ASP A 108 -0.87 22.45 -11.85
N PRO A 109 -0.49 23.46 -12.65
CA PRO A 109 -1.09 24.79 -12.60
C PRO A 109 -2.51 24.80 -13.16
N ASP A 110 -2.93 23.80 -13.92
CA ASP A 110 -4.25 23.70 -14.54
C ASP A 110 -5.24 22.87 -13.70
N HIS A 111 -4.74 22.30 -12.60
CA HIS A 111 -5.50 21.65 -11.55
C HIS A 111 -6.20 20.39 -12.01
N ILE A 112 -5.47 19.63 -12.81
CA ILE A 112 -5.98 18.47 -13.52
C ILE A 112 -5.83 17.20 -12.68
N ILE A 113 -6.78 16.28 -12.84
CA ILE A 113 -6.68 14.93 -12.28
C ILE A 113 -5.89 14.05 -13.24
N TYR A 114 -5.00 13.26 -12.66
CA TYR A 114 -4.17 12.30 -13.37
C TYR A 114 -4.53 10.89 -12.97
N ILE A 115 -4.46 9.96 -13.92
CA ILE A 115 -4.58 8.54 -13.67
C ILE A 115 -3.37 7.80 -14.22
N CYS A 116 -2.98 6.73 -13.56
CA CYS A 116 -1.95 5.84 -14.07
C CYS A 116 -2.61 4.73 -14.90
N GLU A 117 -2.29 4.72 -16.19
CA GLU A 117 -2.70 3.64 -17.08
C GLU A 117 -1.45 2.89 -17.53
N LYS A 118 -1.39 1.59 -17.22
CA LYS A 118 -0.21 0.74 -17.38
C LYS A 118 0.98 1.32 -16.60
N ASN A 119 1.91 1.97 -17.31
CA ASN A 119 3.12 2.59 -16.77
C ASN A 119 3.23 4.10 -17.13
N SER A 120 2.14 4.70 -17.60
CA SER A 120 2.11 6.12 -17.99
C SER A 120 1.08 6.87 -17.16
N ILE A 121 1.45 8.09 -16.76
CA ILE A 121 0.53 9.04 -16.15
C ILE A 121 -0.15 9.79 -17.29
N ARG A 122 -1.47 9.79 -17.32
CA ARG A 122 -2.27 10.57 -18.26
C ARG A 122 -3.27 11.43 -17.52
N ILE A 123 -3.71 12.48 -18.20
CA ILE A 123 -4.83 13.32 -17.76
C ILE A 123 -6.12 12.51 -17.88
N ILE A 124 -7.01 12.65 -16.91
CA ILE A 124 -8.35 12.08 -16.99
C ILE A 124 -9.21 12.90 -17.96
N GLU A 125 -10.00 12.21 -18.78
CA GLU A 125 -10.91 12.89 -19.71
C GLU A 125 -12.24 13.22 -19.02
N GLU A 126 -12.95 14.24 -19.51
CA GLU A 126 -14.18 14.74 -18.86
C GLU A 126 -15.27 13.66 -18.75
N TYR A 127 -15.39 12.78 -19.75
CA TYR A 127 -16.34 11.68 -19.73
C TYR A 127 -16.02 10.61 -18.68
N GLU A 128 -14.77 10.53 -18.21
CA GLU A 128 -14.30 9.58 -17.19
C GLU A 128 -14.46 10.12 -15.76
N LEU A 129 -14.68 11.43 -15.60
CA LEU A 129 -14.76 12.07 -14.28
C LEU A 129 -15.89 11.51 -13.41
N ASN A 130 -17.02 11.15 -14.02
CA ASN A 130 -18.14 10.55 -13.29
C ASN A 130 -17.76 9.19 -12.68
N ASP A 131 -17.24 8.28 -13.49
CA ASP A 131 -16.78 6.96 -13.03
C ASP A 131 -15.64 7.08 -12.01
N TYR A 132 -14.74 8.04 -12.20
CA TYR A 132 -13.67 8.32 -11.26
C TYR A 132 -14.20 8.83 -9.91
N THR A 133 -15.08 9.82 -9.91
CA THR A 133 -15.63 10.40 -8.67
C THR A 133 -16.52 9.40 -7.93
N GLU A 134 -17.23 8.54 -8.64
CA GLU A 134 -17.99 7.42 -8.07
C GLU A 134 -17.06 6.43 -7.35
N LYS A 135 -15.97 6.02 -7.99
CA LYS A 135 -14.99 5.14 -7.37
C LYS A 135 -14.32 5.79 -6.16
N VAL A 136 -14.07 7.09 -6.18
CA VAL A 136 -13.33 7.74 -5.09
C VAL A 136 -14.24 8.14 -3.92
N SER A 137 -15.54 8.33 -4.16
CA SER A 137 -16.50 8.77 -3.15
C SER A 137 -16.90 7.61 -2.23
N LEU A 138 -16.71 7.80 -0.92
CA LEU A 138 -17.19 6.86 0.12
C LEU A 138 -18.70 6.93 0.36
N VAL A 139 -19.39 7.94 -0.21
CA VAL A 139 -20.83 8.17 -0.01
C VAL A 139 -21.49 8.39 -1.38
N SER A 140 -22.50 7.58 -1.69
CA SER A 140 -23.23 7.53 -2.97
C SER A 140 -23.95 8.84 -3.34
N ASN A 141 -24.20 9.74 -2.39
CA ASN A 141 -24.89 11.01 -2.66
C ASN A 141 -23.99 12.13 -3.22
N ILE A 142 -22.72 11.86 -3.53
CA ILE A 142 -21.74 12.87 -3.95
C ILE A 142 -21.45 12.83 -5.47
N GLU A 143 -21.97 11.84 -6.20
CA GLU A 143 -21.67 11.59 -7.63
C GLU A 143 -21.80 12.85 -8.51
N GLY A 144 -22.95 13.53 -8.49
CA GLY A 144 -23.15 14.75 -9.28
C GLY A 144 -22.41 15.98 -8.74
N VAL A 145 -22.09 15.99 -7.44
CA VAL A 145 -21.46 17.13 -6.76
C VAL A 145 -19.95 17.13 -6.98
N GLY A 146 -19.32 15.95 -7.00
CA GLY A 146 -17.88 15.79 -7.25
C GLY A 146 -17.48 16.26 -8.64
N THR A 147 -18.14 15.74 -9.68
CA THR A 147 -17.88 16.15 -11.07
C THR A 147 -18.17 17.64 -11.28
N HIS A 148 -19.21 18.18 -10.62
CA HIS A 148 -19.50 19.61 -10.70
C HIS A 148 -18.33 20.47 -10.20
N TYR A 149 -17.73 20.13 -9.06
CA TYR A 149 -16.58 20.88 -8.54
C TYR A 149 -15.33 20.74 -9.41
N LEU A 150 -15.14 19.60 -10.07
CA LEU A 150 -14.00 19.37 -10.96
C LEU A 150 -14.13 20.11 -12.31
N THR A 151 -15.35 20.42 -12.74
CA THR A 151 -15.64 21.16 -13.98
C THR A 151 -16.01 22.63 -13.76
N MET A 152 -16.12 23.08 -12.50
CA MET A 152 -16.46 24.46 -12.15
C MET A 152 -15.51 25.47 -12.80
N LYS A 153 -15.98 26.64 -13.24
CA LYS A 153 -15.09 27.68 -13.82
C LYS A 153 -14.12 28.29 -12.81
N ASN A 154 -14.44 28.24 -11.52
CA ASN A 154 -13.58 28.74 -10.45
C ASN A 154 -12.34 27.83 -10.30
N LYS A 155 -11.17 28.40 -10.60
CA LYS A 155 -9.88 27.70 -10.60
C LYS A 155 -9.50 27.16 -9.21
N ASP A 156 -9.72 27.93 -8.15
CA ASP A 156 -9.33 27.55 -6.78
C ASP A 156 -10.20 26.41 -6.24
N ILE A 157 -11.49 26.42 -6.58
CA ILE A 157 -12.42 25.33 -6.22
C ILE A 157 -12.06 24.05 -6.98
N ARG A 158 -11.79 24.14 -8.29
CA ARG A 158 -11.31 22.98 -9.06
C ARG A 158 -10.03 22.42 -8.48
N HIS A 159 -9.07 23.28 -8.10
CA HIS A 159 -7.82 22.84 -7.49
C HIS A 159 -8.04 22.05 -6.22
N SER A 160 -8.85 22.61 -5.33
CA SER A 160 -9.18 22.00 -4.06
C SER A 160 -9.90 20.67 -4.26
N ALA A 161 -10.81 20.60 -5.22
CA ALA A 161 -11.47 19.36 -5.62
C ALA A 161 -10.47 18.32 -6.16
N SER A 162 -9.63 18.67 -7.14
CA SER A 162 -8.69 17.74 -7.77
C SER A 162 -7.72 17.14 -6.76
N ILE A 163 -7.14 17.96 -5.87
CA ILE A 163 -6.26 17.48 -4.81
C ILE A 163 -7.01 16.58 -3.84
N ASN A 164 -8.21 16.98 -3.43
CA ASN A 164 -9.02 16.21 -2.49
C ASN A 164 -9.36 14.82 -3.04
N PHE A 165 -9.82 14.75 -4.28
CA PHE A 165 -10.16 13.49 -4.91
C PHE A 165 -8.92 12.62 -5.18
N GLN A 166 -7.79 13.19 -5.61
CA GLN A 166 -6.55 12.42 -5.76
C GLN A 166 -6.04 11.86 -4.44
N ALA A 167 -6.11 12.64 -3.35
CA ALA A 167 -5.73 12.17 -2.02
C ALA A 167 -6.65 11.04 -1.54
N ARG A 168 -7.97 11.16 -1.75
CA ARG A 168 -8.94 10.10 -1.43
C ARG A 168 -8.73 8.84 -2.25
N ARG A 169 -8.40 8.98 -3.52
CA ARG A 169 -8.06 7.85 -4.39
C ARG A 169 -6.84 7.11 -3.88
N LEU A 170 -5.78 7.84 -3.53
CA LEU A 170 -4.59 7.25 -2.93
C LEU A 170 -4.90 6.54 -1.61
N LEU A 171 -5.70 7.14 -0.72
CA LEU A 171 -6.16 6.47 0.52
C LEU A 171 -6.93 5.18 0.23
N ARG A 172 -7.82 5.19 -0.77
CA ARG A 172 -8.54 3.99 -1.22
C ARG A 172 -7.57 2.93 -1.72
N THR A 173 -6.59 3.28 -2.56
CA THR A 173 -5.57 2.35 -3.06
C THR A 173 -4.70 1.81 -1.93
N ILE A 174 -4.35 2.64 -0.95
CA ILE A 174 -3.68 2.17 0.26
C ILE A 174 -4.55 1.13 0.96
N HIS A 175 -5.84 1.40 1.18
CA HIS A 175 -6.73 0.43 1.83
C HIS A 175 -6.84 -0.91 1.07
N GLU A 176 -6.92 -0.87 -0.27
CA GLU A 176 -7.04 -2.06 -1.11
C GLU A 176 -5.73 -2.89 -1.18
N TYR A 177 -4.58 -2.21 -1.26
CA TYR A 177 -3.30 -2.87 -1.49
C TYR A 177 -2.52 -3.14 -0.20
N PHE A 178 -2.68 -2.30 0.83
CA PHE A 178 -2.14 -2.52 2.18
C PHE A 178 -2.97 -3.52 3.01
N THR A 179 -3.04 -4.76 2.53
CA THR A 179 -3.69 -5.87 3.25
C THR A 179 -2.72 -6.99 3.61
N ILE A 180 -2.98 -7.68 4.72
CA ILE A 180 -2.19 -8.85 5.15
C ILE A 180 -2.18 -9.93 4.05
N SER A 181 -3.30 -10.11 3.36
CA SER A 181 -3.44 -10.99 2.19
C SER A 181 -2.40 -10.67 1.11
N ASN A 182 -2.27 -9.40 0.71
CA ASN A 182 -1.32 -9.00 -0.33
C ASN A 182 0.13 -9.10 0.16
N LEU A 183 0.37 -8.75 1.43
CA LEU A 183 1.70 -8.87 2.04
C LEU A 183 2.18 -10.31 2.12
N SER A 184 1.30 -11.24 2.50
CA SER A 184 1.63 -12.68 2.59
C SER A 184 2.00 -13.27 1.23
N LYS A 185 1.35 -12.86 0.14
CA LYS A 185 1.73 -13.23 -1.23
C LYS A 185 3.15 -12.75 -1.56
N TRP A 186 3.48 -11.52 -1.16
CA TRP A 186 4.81 -10.94 -1.38
C TRP A 186 5.90 -11.68 -0.60
N ILE A 187 5.66 -11.98 0.68
CA ILE A 187 6.57 -12.78 1.53
C ILE A 187 6.79 -14.19 0.94
N VAL A 188 5.75 -14.81 0.39
CA VAL A 188 5.85 -16.13 -0.24
C VAL A 188 6.66 -16.08 -1.54
N VAL A 189 6.49 -15.04 -2.36
CA VAL A 189 7.24 -14.87 -3.62
C VAL A 189 8.72 -14.57 -3.35
N SER A 190 9.04 -13.67 -2.41
CA SER A 190 10.43 -13.37 -2.05
C SER A 190 11.17 -14.58 -1.47
N ASN A 191 10.47 -15.48 -0.76
CA ASN A 191 11.04 -16.75 -0.29
C ASN A 191 11.25 -17.80 -1.40
N LYS A 192 10.53 -17.70 -2.53
CA LYS A 192 10.71 -18.62 -3.68
C LYS A 192 11.88 -18.21 -4.57
N ASN A 193 12.17 -16.91 -4.66
CA ASN A 193 13.23 -16.37 -5.51
C ASN A 193 14.59 -16.23 -4.80
N GLY A 194 14.68 -16.64 -3.52
CA GLY A 194 15.90 -16.59 -2.70
C GLY A 194 16.69 -17.90 -2.62
N ASN A 195 16.50 -18.83 -3.56
CA ASN A 195 17.30 -20.06 -3.71
C ASN A 195 18.11 -20.03 -5.00
#